data_AF-A0A1I5GQB5-F1
#
_entry.id   AF-A0A1I5GQB5-F1
#
_cell.length_a   1.000
_cell.length_b   1.000
_cell.length_c   1.000
_cell.angle_alpha   90.00
_cell.angle_beta   90.00
_cell.angle_gamma   90.00
#
_symmetry.space_group_name_H-M   'P 1'
#
loop_
_entity.id
_entity.type
_entity.pdbx_description
1 polymer ?
#
loop_
_entity_poly.entity_id
_entity_poly.type
_entity_poly.pdbx_seq_one_letter_code
_entity_poly.pdbx_strand_id
1 'polypeptide(L)' 'MNMEAAIRLETSVERPFSTTKPLLMDTVDLTASGPGEVLIRGKAAGHCHSDLSLVNDARPKPVPIVVGQEVVGFVE' A
#
# COMPACT_ATOMS: atom_id res chain seq x y z
N MET A 1 9.22 14.27 -1.41
CA MET A 1 7.84 14.58 -0.96
C MET A 1 7.40 13.42 -0.10
N ASN A 2 6.52 13.61 0.88
CA ASN A 2 6.20 12.54 1.83
C ASN A 2 4.71 12.19 1.72
N MET A 3 4.38 10.90 1.83
CA MET A 3 2.99 10.42 1.88
C MET A 3 2.82 9.40 3.01
N GLU A 4 1.65 9.38 3.65
CA GLU A 4 1.28 8.26 4.52
C GLU A 4 0.77 7.09 3.68
N ALA A 5 1.22 5.88 4.00
CA ALA A 5 0.87 4.67 3.28
C ALA A 5 0.66 3.49 4.22
N ALA A 6 -0.21 2.55 3.81
CA ALA A 6 -0.30 1.25 4.45
C ALA A 6 0.83 0.35 3.93
N ILE A 7 1.74 -0.04 4.82
CA ILE A 7 2.95 -0.81 4.52
C ILE A 7 2.86 -2.19 5.17
N ARG A 8 3.23 -3.20 4.40
CA ARG A 8 3.52 -4.54 4.93
C ARG A 8 5.03 -4.69 5.08
N LEU A 9 5.50 -4.84 6.32
CA LEU A 9 6.92 -4.98 6.64
C LEU A 9 7.40 -6.44 6.65
N GLU A 10 6.52 -7.37 6.97
CA GLU A 10 6.87 -8.77 7.18
C GLU A 10 5.82 -9.70 6.56
N THR A 11 6.25 -10.92 6.20
CA THR A 11 5.34 -11.98 5.77
C THR A 11 4.84 -12.73 7.00
N SER A 12 3.60 -12.46 7.40
CA SER A 12 2.87 -13.22 8.42
C SER A 12 1.44 -13.47 7.98
N VAL A 13 0.97 -14.68 8.24
CA VAL A 13 -0.40 -15.13 7.96
C VAL A 13 -1.21 -15.34 9.24
N GLU A 14 -0.68 -14.92 10.40
CA GLU A 14 -1.38 -15.11 11.67
C GLU A 14 -2.70 -14.33 11.69
N ARG A 15 -3.77 -15.03 12.06
CA ARG A 15 -5.14 -14.54 12.10
C ARG A 15 -5.67 -14.55 13.53
N PRO A 16 -6.64 -13.69 13.87
CA PRO A 16 -7.32 -12.74 12.99
C PRO A 16 -6.54 -11.44 12.77
N PHE A 17 -6.60 -10.88 11.54
CA PHE A 17 -5.90 -9.63 11.18
C PHE A 17 -6.35 -8.40 11.98
N SER A 18 -7.54 -8.44 12.58
CA SER A 18 -7.99 -7.40 13.52
C SER A 18 -7.12 -7.33 14.78
N THR A 19 -6.44 -8.42 15.13
CA THR A 19 -5.52 -8.50 16.29
C THR A 19 -4.07 -8.40 15.84
N THR A 20 -3.68 -9.16 14.81
CA THR A 20 -2.28 -9.23 14.36
C THR A 20 -1.83 -8.03 13.54
N LYS A 21 -2.77 -7.23 13.02
CA LYS A 21 -2.53 -5.96 12.31
C LYS A 21 -1.33 -6.03 11.35
N PRO A 22 -1.43 -6.85 10.28
CA PRO A 22 -0.32 -7.11 9.37
C PRO A 22 0.10 -5.91 8.49
N LEU A 23 -0.64 -4.79 8.59
CA LEU A 23 -0.37 -3.54 7.89
C LEU A 23 -0.13 -2.44 8.91
N LEU A 24 0.91 -1.65 8.66
CA LEU A 24 1.27 -0.48 9.46
C LEU A 24 1.09 0.77 8.62
N MET A 25 0.60 1.84 9.24
CA MET A 25 0.62 3.15 8.60
C MET A 25 1.98 3.79 8.88
N ASP A 26 2.68 4.21 7.84
CA ASP A 26 3.95 4.90 7.96
C ASP A 26 4.14 5.93 6.85
N THR A 27 5.10 6.83 7.03
CA THR A 27 5.47 7.84 6.05
C THR A 27 6.48 7.28 5.06
N VAL A 28 6.21 7.47 3.78
CA VAL A 28 7.08 7.08 2.66
C VAL A 28 7.55 8.31 1.93
N ASP A 29 8.85 8.36 1.63
CA ASP A 29 9.43 9.37 0.78
C ASP A 29 9.21 9.02 -0.70
N LEU A 30 8.57 9.94 -1.40
CA LEU A 30 8.33 9.91 -2.84
C LEU A 30 9.39 10.72 -3.58
N THR A 31 9.89 10.13 -4.66
CA THR A 31 10.64 10.83 -5.69
C THR A 31 9.73 11.75 -6.49
N ALA A 32 10.29 12.81 -7.05
CA ALA A 32 9.54 13.66 -7.97
C ALA A 32 9.15 12.86 -9.23
N SER A 33 7.99 13.17 -9.81
CA SER A 33 7.54 12.59 -11.08
C SER A 33 8.49 12.99 -12.21
N GLY A 34 8.88 12.00 -13.02
CA GLY A 34 9.73 12.20 -14.19
C GLY A 34 8.95 12.63 -15.45
N PRO A 35 9.63 12.75 -16.60
CA PRO A 35 8.99 13.08 -17.87
C PRO A 35 7.93 12.03 -18.26
N GLY A 36 6.69 12.48 -18.45
CA GLY A 36 5.55 11.61 -18.82
C GLY A 36 4.87 10.92 -17.64
N GLU A 37 5.34 11.12 -16.41
CA GLU A 37 4.69 10.65 -15.19
C GLU A 37 3.80 11.76 -14.60
N VAL A 38 2.79 11.35 -13.85
CA VAL A 38 1.92 12.27 -13.09
C VAL A 38 1.96 11.93 -11.62
N LEU A 39 2.02 12.96 -10.79
CA LEU A 39 1.80 12.82 -9.37
C LEU A 39 0.30 12.96 -9.10
N ILE A 40 -0.26 12.01 -8.34
CA ILE A 40 -1.67 12.04 -7.95
C ILE A 40 -1.74 12.15 -6.43
N ARG A 41 -2.36 13.22 -5.93
CA ARG A 41 -2.77 13.27 -4.52
C ARG A 41 -4.04 12.47 -4.35
N GLY A 42 -3.88 11.28 -3.76
CA GLY A 42 -4.97 10.36 -3.46
C GLY A 42 -6.05 10.98 -2.58
N LYS A 43 -7.31 10.76 -2.95
CA LYS A 43 -8.49 11.17 -2.17
C LYS A 43 -9.19 9.97 -1.52
N ALA A 44 -9.21 8.84 -2.21
CA ALA A 44 -9.72 7.57 -1.70
C ALA A 44 -9.04 6.41 -2.42
N ALA A 45 -8.97 5.26 -1.75
CA ALA A 45 -8.47 4.02 -2.29
C ALA A 45 -9.52 2.90 -2.17
N GLY A 46 -9.50 1.98 -3.12
CA GLY A 46 -10.31 0.76 -3.10
C GLY A 46 -9.57 -0.40 -2.45
N HIS A 47 -10.33 -1.38 -1.97
CA HIS A 47 -9.80 -2.65 -1.46
C HIS A 47 -10.41 -3.81 -2.24
N CYS A 48 -9.54 -4.67 -2.76
CA CYS A 48 -9.91 -5.84 -3.52
C CYS A 48 -9.30 -7.11 -2.91
N HIS A 49 -9.71 -8.27 -3.42
CA HIS A 49 -9.15 -9.56 -3.03
C HIS A 49 -7.66 -9.71 -3.38
N SER A 50 -7.16 -8.95 -4.36
CA SER A 50 -5.74 -8.87 -4.68
C SER A 50 -4.92 -8.29 -3.53
N ASP A 51 -5.42 -7.23 -2.88
CA ASP A 51 -4.76 -6.65 -1.70
C ASP A 51 -4.73 -7.66 -0.55
N LEU A 52 -5.86 -8.35 -0.33
CA LEU A 52 -5.93 -9.43 0.66
C LEU A 52 -4.95 -10.57 0.35
N SER A 53 -4.70 -10.86 -0.94
CA SER A 53 -3.76 -11.91 -1.37
C SER A 53 -2.31 -11.57 -1.05
N LEU A 54 -1.99 -10.27 -0.95
CA LEU A 54 -0.73 -9.82 -0.38
C LEU A 54 -0.74 -10.09 1.12
N VAL A 55 -1.76 -9.62 1.85
CA VAL A 55 -1.81 -9.69 3.31
C VAL A 55 -1.81 -11.13 3.86
N ASN A 56 -2.44 -12.08 3.16
CA ASN A 56 -2.57 -13.48 3.60
C ASN A 56 -1.53 -14.44 2.98
N ASP A 57 -0.51 -13.91 2.31
CA ASP A 57 0.54 -14.67 1.59
C ASP A 57 0.05 -15.69 0.54
N ALA A 58 -1.18 -15.54 0.03
CA ALA A 58 -1.63 -16.34 -1.11
C ALA A 58 -0.85 -16.03 -2.39
N ARG A 59 -0.34 -14.80 -2.51
CA ARG A 59 0.58 -14.37 -3.57
C ARG A 59 1.71 -13.53 -2.96
N PRO A 60 2.74 -14.18 -2.39
CA PRO A 60 3.77 -13.47 -1.65
C PRO A 60 4.53 -12.50 -2.55
N LYS A 61 4.87 -11.33 -1.99
CA LYS A 61 5.71 -10.30 -2.61
C LYS A 61 6.85 -9.96 -1.66
N PRO A 62 8.00 -9.49 -2.18
CA PRO A 62 9.05 -8.95 -1.34
C PRO A 62 8.52 -7.83 -0.45
N VAL A 63 8.95 -7.84 0.82
CA VAL A 63 8.68 -6.80 1.80
C VAL A 63 9.96 -5.97 2.04
N PRO A 64 9.87 -4.67 2.38
CA PRO A 64 8.65 -3.90 2.63
C PRO A 64 7.89 -3.54 1.34
N ILE A 65 6.56 -3.41 1.43
CA ILE A 65 5.71 -3.05 0.29
C ILE A 65 4.50 -2.20 0.71
N VAL A 66 4.18 -1.18 -0.08
CA VAL A 66 2.93 -0.42 0.02
C VAL A 66 1.80 -1.22 -0.63
N VAL A 67 0.67 -1.38 0.08
CA VAL A 67 -0.50 -2.09 -0.46
C VAL A 67 -1.50 -1.12 -1.11
N GLY A 68 -2.33 -1.65 -2.03
CA GLY A 68 -3.34 -0.89 -2.75
C GLY A 68 -2.98 -0.69 -4.22
N GLN A 69 -3.96 -0.90 -5.09
CA GLN A 69 -3.84 -0.75 -6.55
C GLN A 69 -4.99 0.06 -7.17
N GLU A 70 -5.88 0.59 -6.33
CA GLU A 70 -7.08 1.31 -6.73
C GLU A 70 -7.07 2.67 -6.03
N VAL A 71 -6.98 3.77 -6.78
CA VAL A 71 -6.94 5.13 -6.25
C VAL A 71 -7.73 6.09 -7.13
N VAL A 72 -8.42 7.03 -6.50
CA VAL A 72 -8.95 8.24 -7.14
C VAL A 72 -8.37 9.46 -6.45
N GLY A 73 -8.08 10.51 -7.20
CA GLY A 73 -7.42 11.69 -6.67
C GLY A 73 -7.37 12.84 -7.66
N PHE A 74 -6.52 13.81 -7.33
CA PHE A 74 -6.28 15.00 -8.14
C PHE A 74 -4.84 14.97 -8.66
N VAL A 75 -4.62 15.44 -9.88
CA VAL A 75 -3.28 15.64 -10.42
C VAL A 75 -2.64 16.82 -9.70
N GLU A 76 -1.39 16.65 -9.27
CA GLU A 76 -0.53 17.71 -8.69
C GLU A 76 0.58 18.16 -9.64
#